data_AF-A0A2V3JGP6-F1
#
_entry.id   AF-A0A2V3JGP6-F1
#
_cell.length_a   1.000
_cell.length_b   1.000
_cell.length_c   1.000
_cell.angle_alpha   90.00
_cell.angle_beta   90.00
_cell.angle_gamma   90.00
#
_symmetry.space_group_name_H-M   'P 1'
#
loop_
_entity.id
_entity.type
_entity.pdbx_description
1 polymer ?
#
loop_
_entity_poly.entity_id
_entity_poly.type
_entity_poly.pdbx_seq_one_letter_code
_entity_poly.pdbx_strand_id
1 'polypeptide(L)'
;MALLAVMMFRMVLSEREYVNWLKTNKWLIELAELPNTPDRRSIKRVFERTPLKYWERLEAEIQKIIPDSKVYGVDSTGLKQSKRTGAWSDKNNRRKDFKKLHIIADLVNRAIVEEKLTEGRRHDSPVFKEMMDDVESVDKMTGDPAYLSRDNCEIVADKGGVFQTKEERHAKAKESSLEGDDNGVA
;
A
#
# COMPACT_ATOMS: atom_id res chain seq x y z
N MET A 1 -4.20 9.83 -23.52
CA MET A 1 -5.30 9.94 -22.51
C MET A 1 -5.01 9.21 -21.19
N ALA A 2 -4.59 7.94 -21.18
CA ALA A 2 -4.28 7.22 -19.94
C ALA A 2 -3.15 7.88 -19.12
N LEU A 3 -2.12 8.43 -19.77
CA LEU A 3 -1.06 9.23 -19.14
C LEU A 3 -1.63 10.40 -18.30
N LEU A 4 -2.62 11.12 -18.85
CA LEU A 4 -3.26 12.24 -18.14
C LEU A 4 -4.07 11.76 -16.93
N ALA A 5 -4.70 10.59 -17.04
CA ALA A 5 -5.40 9.99 -15.92
C ALA A 5 -4.42 9.63 -14.79
N VAL A 6 -3.31 8.97 -15.09
CA VAL A 6 -2.25 8.66 -14.11
C VAL A 6 -1.71 9.93 -13.44
N MET A 7 -1.41 10.97 -14.20
CA MET A 7 -0.87 12.21 -13.65
C MET A 7 -1.87 12.96 -12.78
N MET A 8 -3.17 12.91 -13.10
CA MET A 8 -4.22 13.45 -12.23
C MET A 8 -4.18 12.78 -10.85
N PHE A 9 -4.10 11.45 -10.83
CA PHE A 9 -4.03 10.67 -9.59
C PHE A 9 -2.75 10.99 -8.80
N ARG A 10 -1.60 11.03 -9.48
CA ARG A 10 -0.30 11.31 -8.85
C ARG A 10 -0.21 12.70 -8.22
N MET A 11 -0.91 13.67 -8.79
CA MET A 11 -0.95 15.05 -8.31
C MET A 11 -2.02 15.30 -7.24
N VAL A 12 -2.87 14.30 -6.95
CA VAL A 12 -3.95 14.39 -5.94
C VAL A 12 -4.86 15.61 -6.19
N LEU A 13 -5.09 15.95 -7.47
CA LEU A 13 -5.95 17.06 -7.86
C LEU A 13 -7.36 16.55 -8.17
N SER A 14 -8.38 17.34 -7.85
CA SER A 14 -9.72 17.11 -8.40
C SER A 14 -9.69 17.25 -9.92
N GLU A 15 -10.65 16.61 -10.61
CA GLU A 15 -10.76 16.69 -12.07
C GLU A 15 -10.79 18.14 -12.59
N ARG A 16 -11.37 19.07 -11.80
CA ARG A 16 -11.44 20.50 -12.14
C ARG A 16 -10.07 21.18 -11.99
N GLU A 17 -9.39 20.94 -10.87
CA GLU A 17 -8.06 21.49 -10.61
C GLU A 17 -7.06 20.96 -11.63
N TYR A 18 -7.16 19.67 -11.97
CA TYR A 18 -6.29 19.04 -12.94
C TYR A 18 -6.48 19.60 -14.35
N VAL A 19 -7.73 19.80 -14.80
CA VAL A 19 -7.98 20.46 -16.10
C VAL A 19 -7.44 21.89 -16.11
N ASN A 20 -7.55 22.63 -15.01
CA ASN A 20 -6.97 23.97 -14.91
C ASN A 20 -5.43 23.93 -14.97
N TRP A 21 -4.81 22.96 -14.30
CA TRP A 21 -3.38 22.74 -14.35
C TRP A 21 -2.89 22.33 -15.76
N LEU A 22 -3.65 21.50 -16.48
CA LEU A 22 -3.35 21.13 -17.86
C LEU A 22 -3.39 22.32 -18.82
N LYS A 23 -4.27 23.29 -18.57
CA LYS A 23 -4.32 24.53 -19.37
C LYS A 23 -3.08 25.38 -19.18
N THR A 24 -2.50 25.39 -17.99
CA THR A 24 -1.26 26.11 -17.70
C THR A 24 -0.01 25.33 -18.09
N ASN A 25 -0.09 24.00 -18.21
CA ASN A 25 1.02 23.11 -18.53
C ASN A 25 0.78 22.34 -19.84
N LYS A 26 0.87 23.06 -20.97
CA LYS A 26 0.59 22.49 -22.31
C LYS A 26 1.55 21.38 -22.75
N TRP A 27 2.78 21.36 -22.20
CA TRP A 27 3.78 20.34 -22.52
C TRP A 27 3.24 18.91 -22.36
N LEU A 28 2.35 18.69 -21.39
CA LEU A 28 1.79 17.37 -21.14
C LEU A 28 0.72 16.98 -22.18
N ILE A 29 0.02 17.97 -22.75
CA ILE A 29 -0.92 17.76 -23.85
C ILE A 29 -0.16 17.43 -25.13
N GLU A 30 0.97 18.12 -25.37
CA GLU A 30 1.89 17.86 -26.48
C GLU A 30 2.53 16.46 -26.35
N LEU A 31 3.05 16.12 -25.17
CA LEU A 31 3.60 14.79 -24.88
C LEU A 31 2.56 13.67 -25.05
N ALA A 32 1.31 13.95 -24.71
CA ALA A 32 0.20 13.01 -24.90
C ALA A 32 -0.37 12.99 -26.32
N GLU A 33 0.21 13.79 -27.25
CA GLU A 33 -0.20 13.95 -28.64
C GLU A 33 -1.69 14.29 -28.80
N LEU A 34 -2.22 15.10 -27.89
CA LEU A 34 -3.63 15.49 -27.91
C LEU A 34 -3.80 16.84 -28.61
N PRO A 35 -4.82 16.97 -29.47
CA PRO A 35 -5.06 18.22 -30.19
C PRO A 35 -5.52 19.35 -29.27
N ASN A 36 -6.13 19.03 -28.13
CA ASN A 36 -6.66 20.00 -27.17
C ASN A 36 -6.60 19.44 -25.73
N THR A 37 -6.65 20.34 -24.74
CA THR A 37 -6.84 19.95 -23.34
C THR A 37 -8.18 19.24 -23.18
N PRO A 38 -8.21 18.00 -22.67
CA PRO A 38 -9.45 17.26 -22.49
C PRO A 38 -10.31 17.91 -21.41
N ASP A 39 -11.62 17.81 -21.58
CA ASP A 39 -12.56 18.25 -20.57
C ASP A 39 -12.64 17.27 -19.40
N ARG A 40 -13.15 17.75 -18.26
CA ARG A 40 -13.33 16.98 -17.03
C ARG A 40 -14.11 15.67 -17.26
N ARG A 41 -15.18 15.68 -18.07
CA ARG A 41 -15.99 14.49 -18.36
C ARG A 41 -15.23 13.49 -19.23
N SER A 42 -14.39 13.97 -20.15
CA SER A 42 -13.53 13.11 -20.96
C SER A 42 -12.51 12.37 -20.09
N ILE A 43 -11.85 13.08 -19.16
CA ILE A 43 -10.92 12.45 -18.20
C ILE A 43 -11.66 11.43 -17.33
N LYS A 44 -12.80 11.83 -16.75
CA LYS A 44 -13.64 10.97 -15.92
C LYS A 44 -14.09 9.70 -16.67
N ARG A 45 -14.54 9.85 -17.91
CA ARG A 45 -15.01 8.74 -18.76
C ARG A 45 -13.90 7.75 -19.03
N VAL A 46 -12.66 8.22 -19.23
CA VAL A 46 -11.50 7.33 -19.38
C VAL A 46 -11.33 6.51 -18.11
N PHE A 47 -11.29 7.15 -16.94
CA PHE A 47 -11.23 6.42 -15.66
C PHE A 47 -12.32 5.36 -15.50
N GLU A 48 -13.58 5.72 -15.79
CA GLU A 48 -14.72 4.81 -15.64
C GLU A 48 -14.73 3.66 -16.65
N ARG A 49 -14.12 3.84 -17.83
CA ARG A 49 -14.14 2.84 -18.91
C ARG A 49 -12.86 2.00 -19.00
N THR A 50 -11.77 2.47 -18.41
CA THR A 50 -10.51 1.73 -18.39
C THR A 50 -10.69 0.49 -17.52
N PRO A 51 -10.53 -0.72 -18.07
CA PRO A 51 -10.64 -1.95 -17.29
C PRO A 51 -9.57 -2.00 -16.20
N LEU A 52 -9.88 -2.62 -15.05
CA LEU A 52 -8.94 -2.80 -13.94
C LEU A 52 -7.60 -3.43 -14.41
N LYS A 53 -7.69 -4.44 -15.30
CA LYS A 53 -6.52 -5.09 -15.91
C LYS A 53 -5.55 -4.15 -16.62
N TYR A 54 -6.01 -3.01 -17.12
CA TYR A 54 -5.11 -2.02 -17.71
C TYR A 54 -4.31 -1.30 -16.64
N TRP A 55 -4.95 -0.94 -15.52
CA TRP A 55 -4.29 -0.31 -14.38
C TRP A 55 -3.26 -1.24 -13.74
N GLU A 56 -3.61 -2.51 -13.51
CA GLU A 56 -2.70 -3.54 -12.99
C GLU A 56 -1.44 -3.68 -13.86
N ARG A 57 -1.61 -3.73 -15.20
CA ARG A 57 -0.46 -3.80 -16.12
C ARG A 57 0.40 -2.55 -16.07
N LEU A 58 -0.23 -1.38 -16.01
CA LEU A 58 0.47 -0.11 -15.96
C LEU A 58 1.28 0.03 -14.68
N GLU A 59 0.70 -0.37 -13.55
CA GLU A 59 1.39 -0.44 -12.26
C GLU A 59 2.60 -1.37 -12.32
N ALA A 60 2.45 -2.58 -12.88
CA ALA A 60 3.56 -3.50 -13.07
C ALA A 60 4.69 -2.92 -13.95
N GLU A 61 4.37 -2.18 -15.02
CA GLU A 61 5.40 -1.50 -15.83
C GLU A 61 6.06 -0.34 -15.09
N ILE A 62 5.31 0.41 -14.26
CA ILE A 62 5.87 1.48 -13.42
C ILE A 62 6.83 0.89 -12.38
N GLN A 63 6.44 -0.20 -11.71
CA GLN A 63 7.26 -0.85 -10.68
C GLN A 63 8.59 -1.35 -11.23
N LYS A 64 8.65 -1.85 -12.48
CA LYS A 64 9.92 -2.25 -13.13
C LYS A 64 10.96 -1.13 -13.24
N ILE A 65 10.51 0.14 -13.27
CA ILE A 65 11.39 1.30 -13.45
C ILE A 65 11.81 1.87 -12.09
N ILE A 66 11.06 1.59 -11.02
CA ILE A 66 11.35 2.07 -9.68
C ILE A 66 12.42 1.13 -9.08
N PRO A 67 13.61 1.65 -8.69
CA PRO A 67 14.60 0.84 -8.01
C PRO A 67 14.00 0.28 -6.71
N ASP A 68 14.25 -0.97 -6.38
CA ASP A 68 13.80 -1.54 -5.11
C ASP A 68 14.81 -1.23 -4.00
N SER A 69 14.40 -0.45 -2.99
CA SER A 69 15.27 -0.13 -1.84
C SER A 69 15.23 -1.18 -0.74
N LYS A 70 14.23 -2.07 -0.73
CA LYS A 70 14.00 -3.07 0.33
C LYS A 70 13.76 -2.49 1.74
N VAL A 71 13.59 -1.17 1.83
CA VAL A 71 13.25 -0.46 3.07
C VAL A 71 11.77 -0.10 3.01
N TYR A 72 10.96 -0.91 3.67
CA TYR A 72 9.51 -0.88 3.55
C TYR A 72 8.83 -0.40 4.83
N GLY A 73 7.63 0.16 4.65
CA GLY A 73 6.70 0.48 5.72
C GLY A 73 5.33 -0.12 5.44
N VAL A 74 4.70 -0.70 6.46
CA VAL A 74 3.32 -1.20 6.39
C VAL A 74 2.38 -0.32 7.20
N ASP A 75 1.26 0.04 6.60
CA ASP A 75 0.17 0.77 7.26
C ASP A 75 -1.19 0.36 6.68
N SER A 76 -2.28 0.65 7.40
CA SER A 76 -3.63 0.53 6.86
C SER A 76 -4.49 1.77 7.13
N THR A 77 -5.36 2.08 6.17
CA THR A 77 -6.27 3.22 6.25
C THR A 77 -7.69 2.83 5.88
N GLY A 78 -8.66 3.46 6.55
CA GLY A 78 -10.06 3.26 6.22
C GLY A 78 -10.48 4.13 5.03
N LEU A 79 -11.15 3.52 4.05
CA LEU A 79 -11.73 4.19 2.90
C LEU A 79 -13.25 4.21 3.02
N LYS A 80 -13.81 5.43 3.06
CA LYS A 80 -15.25 5.64 2.95
C LYS A 80 -15.71 5.36 1.52
N GLN A 81 -16.70 4.48 1.38
CA GLN A 81 -17.26 4.16 0.07
C GLN A 81 -18.23 5.22 -0.47
N SER A 82 -18.87 6.01 0.40
CA SER A 82 -19.74 7.11 -0.07
C SER A 82 -19.82 8.27 0.92
N LYS A 83 -20.03 9.48 0.38
CA LYS A 83 -20.27 10.70 1.16
C LYS A 83 -21.58 10.67 1.96
N ARG A 84 -22.58 9.89 1.53
CA ARG A 84 -23.92 9.84 2.14
C ARG A 84 -24.09 8.74 3.19
N THR A 85 -23.37 7.62 3.06
CA THR A 85 -23.54 6.43 3.90
C THR A 85 -22.30 6.11 4.77
N GLY A 86 -21.16 6.75 4.52
CA GLY A 86 -19.90 6.51 5.23
C GLY A 86 -19.57 7.50 6.36
N ALA A 87 -20.26 7.50 7.51
CA ALA A 87 -19.67 8.01 8.75
C ALA A 87 -18.61 7.03 9.36
N TRP A 88 -17.65 7.55 10.11
CA TRP A 88 -16.65 6.74 10.83
C TRP A 88 -17.19 6.17 12.14
N SER A 89 -18.36 6.62 12.61
CA SER A 89 -19.12 6.11 13.76
C SER A 89 -20.57 6.66 13.70
N ASP A 90 -21.53 5.99 14.34
CA ASP A 90 -22.82 6.59 14.72
C ASP A 90 -22.82 7.01 16.21
N LYS A 91 -23.89 7.66 16.68
CA LYS A 91 -24.07 8.13 18.08
C LYS A 91 -24.11 6.98 19.10
N ASN A 92 -24.29 5.74 18.66
CA ASN A 92 -24.31 4.53 19.48
C ASN A 92 -22.99 3.74 19.37
N ASN A 93 -21.93 4.35 18.85
CA ASN A 93 -20.62 3.74 18.61
C ASN A 93 -20.67 2.48 17.73
N ARG A 94 -21.71 2.32 16.90
CA ARG A 94 -21.77 1.26 15.89
C ARG A 94 -20.94 1.70 14.67
N ARG A 95 -19.78 1.06 14.46
CA ARG A 95 -18.89 1.25 13.29
C ARG A 95 -19.11 0.15 12.21
N LYS A 96 -18.88 0.38 10.91
CA LYS A 96 -19.63 1.03 9.80
C LYS A 96 -19.19 0.31 8.50
N ASP A 97 -19.95 0.40 7.40
CA ASP A 97 -19.48 0.06 6.04
C ASP A 97 -18.32 0.99 5.64
N PHE A 98 -17.10 0.49 5.76
CA PHE A 98 -15.89 1.07 5.17
C PHE A 98 -15.00 -0.08 4.72
N LYS A 99 -14.18 0.18 3.69
CA LYS A 99 -13.12 -0.75 3.31
C LYS A 99 -11.84 -0.32 4.01
N LYS A 100 -10.97 -1.27 4.30
CA LYS A 100 -9.63 -0.98 4.79
C LYS A 100 -8.66 -1.25 3.66
N LEU A 101 -7.81 -0.28 3.35
CA LEU A 101 -6.72 -0.42 2.41
C LEU A 101 -5.44 -0.62 3.22
N HIS A 102 -4.81 -1.76 3.06
CA HIS A 102 -3.50 -2.09 3.61
C HIS A 102 -2.45 -1.86 2.53
N ILE A 103 -1.31 -1.28 2.88
CA ILE A 103 -0.26 -0.92 1.93
C ILE A 103 1.09 -1.30 2.54
N ILE A 104 1.94 -1.94 1.73
CA ILE A 104 3.38 -1.97 1.92
C ILE A 104 3.99 -0.96 0.95
N ALA A 105 4.73 0.00 1.47
CA ALA A 105 5.35 1.06 0.69
C ALA A 105 6.87 1.04 0.83
N ASP A 106 7.58 1.23 -0.28
CA ASP A 106 8.98 1.58 -0.30
C ASP A 106 9.16 3.00 0.25
N LEU A 107 9.88 3.10 1.37
CA LEU A 107 10.05 4.36 2.10
C LEU A 107 11.11 5.27 1.49
N VAL A 108 12.02 4.74 0.69
CA VAL A 108 13.07 5.50 0.00
C VAL A 108 12.49 6.08 -1.29
N ASN A 109 11.90 5.22 -2.12
CA ASN A 109 11.38 5.57 -3.44
C ASN A 109 9.94 6.10 -3.41
N ARG A 110 9.25 5.97 -2.26
CA ARG A 110 7.86 6.41 -2.05
C ARG A 110 6.89 5.75 -3.03
N ALA A 111 7.08 4.45 -3.23
CA ALA A 111 6.29 3.63 -4.13
C ALA A 111 5.45 2.62 -3.34
N ILE A 112 4.27 2.28 -3.85
CA ILE A 112 3.49 1.16 -3.32
C ILE A 112 4.12 -0.11 -3.90
N VAL A 113 4.50 -1.01 -3.00
CA VAL A 113 5.05 -2.33 -3.34
C VAL A 113 3.90 -3.32 -3.41
N GLU A 114 3.08 -3.35 -2.36
CA GLU A 114 1.92 -4.22 -2.27
C GLU A 114 0.71 -3.50 -1.66
N GLU A 115 -0.49 -3.89 -2.08
CA GLU A 115 -1.73 -3.34 -1.55
C GLU A 115 -2.84 -4.38 -1.43
N LYS A 116 -3.68 -4.22 -0.40
CA LYS A 116 -4.83 -5.10 -0.19
C LYS A 116 -6.04 -4.36 0.34
N LEU A 117 -7.15 -4.47 -0.38
CA LEU A 117 -8.44 -3.92 0.03
C LEU A 117 -9.29 -4.98 0.73
N THR A 118 -9.66 -4.73 1.98
CA THR A 118 -10.44 -5.66 2.80
C THR A 118 -11.69 -5.01 3.40
N GLU A 119 -12.54 -5.82 4.04
CA GLU A 119 -13.57 -5.28 4.93
C GLU A 119 -12.94 -4.52 6.09
N GLY A 120 -13.61 -3.46 6.55
CA GLY A 120 -13.10 -2.57 7.59
C GLY A 120 -12.74 -3.22 8.93
N ARG A 121 -13.31 -4.40 9.22
CA ARG A 121 -13.07 -5.16 10.45
C ARG A 121 -11.94 -6.19 10.35
N ARG A 122 -11.30 -6.34 9.19
CA ARG A 122 -10.17 -7.26 9.08
C ARG A 122 -9.00 -6.77 9.94
N HIS A 123 -8.40 -7.72 10.66
CA HIS A 123 -7.21 -7.48 11.45
C HIS A 123 -6.00 -7.29 10.53
N ASP A 124 -5.09 -6.42 10.93
CA ASP A 124 -3.95 -6.00 10.11
C ASP A 124 -2.88 -7.10 10.00
N SER A 125 -2.59 -7.78 11.12
CA SER A 125 -1.56 -8.83 11.16
C SER A 125 -1.76 -9.99 10.16
N PRO A 126 -2.95 -10.60 9.99
CA PRO A 126 -3.15 -11.65 8.98
C PRO A 126 -3.01 -11.14 7.54
N VAL A 127 -3.49 -9.92 7.27
CA VAL A 127 -3.42 -9.31 5.93
C VAL A 127 -1.97 -9.03 5.55
N PHE A 128 -1.13 -8.66 6.52
CA PHE A 128 0.31 -8.50 6.30
C PHE A 128 0.97 -9.78 5.80
N LYS A 129 0.64 -10.95 6.37
CA LYS A 129 1.21 -12.22 5.91
C LYS A 129 0.92 -12.45 4.42
N GLU A 130 -0.34 -12.23 4.02
CA GLU A 130 -0.76 -12.38 2.64
C GLU A 130 -0.08 -11.37 1.70
N MET A 131 0.14 -10.13 2.13
CA MET A 131 0.87 -9.14 1.32
C MET A 131 2.37 -9.47 1.24
N MET A 132 2.94 -10.12 2.25
CA MET A 132 4.35 -10.50 2.24
C MET A 132 4.65 -11.64 1.26
N ASP A 133 3.66 -12.42 0.82
CA ASP A 133 3.87 -13.53 -0.12
C ASP A 133 4.49 -13.04 -1.45
N ASP A 134 4.09 -11.87 -1.92
CA ASP A 134 4.55 -11.26 -3.18
C ASP A 134 5.82 -10.39 -3.02
N VAL A 135 6.31 -10.19 -1.79
CA VAL A 135 7.54 -9.41 -1.51
C VAL A 135 8.76 -10.32 -1.53
N GLU A 136 9.68 -10.15 -2.49
CA GLU A 136 10.82 -11.06 -2.64
C GLU A 136 11.83 -11.00 -1.48
N SER A 137 12.23 -9.80 -1.05
CA SER A 137 13.24 -9.62 0.01
C SER A 137 13.03 -8.31 0.75
N VAL A 138 13.51 -8.23 1.98
CA VAL A 138 13.37 -7.06 2.85
C VAL A 138 14.68 -6.82 3.58
N ASP A 139 15.15 -5.59 3.61
CA ASP A 139 16.27 -5.19 4.48
C ASP A 139 15.72 -4.65 5.80
N LYS A 140 14.67 -3.82 5.72
CA LYS A 140 14.04 -3.20 6.89
C LYS A 140 12.53 -3.06 6.67
N MET A 141 11.74 -3.52 7.64
CA MET A 141 10.29 -3.31 7.68
C MET A 141 9.93 -2.44 8.89
N THR A 142 9.11 -1.42 8.71
CA THR A 142 8.53 -0.67 9.82
C THR A 142 7.01 -0.70 9.77
N GLY A 143 6.35 -0.66 10.92
CA GLY A 143 4.89 -0.57 10.95
C GLY A 143 4.34 -0.26 12.33
N ASP A 144 3.02 -0.14 12.38
CA ASP A 144 2.31 0.01 13.65
C ASP A 144 2.36 -1.28 14.48
N PRO A 145 2.22 -1.19 15.82
CA PRO A 145 2.13 -2.36 16.70
C PRO A 145 1.02 -3.35 16.33
N ALA A 146 -0.01 -2.93 15.59
CA ALA A 146 -1.06 -3.81 15.08
C ALA A 146 -0.54 -4.90 14.11
N TYR A 147 0.65 -4.70 13.55
CA TYR A 147 1.37 -5.65 12.70
C TYR A 147 2.43 -6.47 13.48
N LEU A 148 2.74 -6.07 14.71
CA LEU A 148 3.78 -6.71 15.52
C LEU A 148 3.25 -8.01 16.11
N SER A 149 3.61 -9.12 15.46
CA SER A 149 3.42 -10.47 15.98
C SER A 149 4.68 -11.29 15.71
N ARG A 150 4.88 -12.36 16.48
CA ARG A 150 6.05 -13.23 16.32
C ARG A 150 6.14 -13.78 14.88
N ASP A 151 5.03 -14.31 14.38
CA ASP A 151 4.95 -14.84 13.02
C ASP A 151 5.32 -13.80 11.96
N ASN A 152 4.87 -12.55 12.12
CA ASN A 152 5.19 -11.48 11.18
C ASN A 152 6.67 -11.08 11.24
N CYS A 153 7.27 -11.10 12.43
CA CYS A 153 8.71 -10.90 12.58
C CYS A 153 9.51 -12.03 11.92
N GLU A 154 9.06 -13.27 12.07
CA GLU A 154 9.68 -14.46 11.43
C GLU A 154 9.58 -14.35 9.90
N ILE A 155 8.41 -13.99 9.34
CA ILE A 155 8.25 -13.77 7.90
C ILE A 155 9.22 -12.71 7.35
N VAL A 156 9.45 -11.62 8.09
CA VAL A 156 10.41 -10.59 7.68
C VAL A 156 11.85 -11.08 7.80
N ALA A 157 12.17 -11.83 8.86
CA ALA A 157 13.50 -12.41 9.05
C ALA A 157 13.83 -13.43 7.96
N ASP A 158 12.87 -14.28 7.57
CA ASP A 158 13.01 -15.26 6.49
C ASP A 158 13.28 -14.60 5.14
N LYS A 159 12.84 -13.34 4.96
CA LYS A 159 13.10 -12.50 3.78
C LYS A 159 14.36 -11.63 3.91
N GLY A 160 15.17 -11.85 4.95
CA GLY A 160 16.46 -11.20 5.17
C GLY A 160 16.43 -9.92 6.01
N GLY A 161 15.26 -9.53 6.53
CA GLY A 161 15.06 -8.20 7.11
C GLY A 161 14.83 -8.20 8.62
N VAL A 162 14.58 -7.00 9.15
CA VAL A 162 14.17 -6.81 10.55
C VAL A 162 12.90 -5.97 10.61
N PHE A 163 11.89 -6.46 11.35
CA PHE A 163 10.67 -5.70 11.65
C PHE A 163 10.90 -4.77 12.83
N GLN A 164 10.55 -3.49 12.67
CA GLN A 164 10.69 -2.46 13.69
C GLN A 164 9.34 -1.74 13.90
N THR A 165 8.97 -1.53 15.16
CA THR A 165 7.86 -0.64 15.53
C THR A 165 8.41 0.64 16.13
N LYS A 166 7.68 1.75 15.97
CA LYS A 166 8.04 3.03 16.60
C LYS A 166 8.00 2.97 18.13
N GLU A 167 7.20 2.06 18.68
CA GLU A 167 7.23 1.70 20.10
C GLU A 167 8.16 0.50 20.26
N GLU A 168 9.33 0.67 20.87
CA GLU A 168 10.24 -0.42 21.22
C GLU A 168 9.58 -1.36 22.25
N ARG A 169 8.77 -2.30 21.79
CA ARG A 169 8.40 -3.50 22.56
C ARG A 169 9.19 -4.67 21.98
N HIS A 170 10.41 -4.83 22.47
CA HIS A 170 11.21 -6.02 22.18
C HIS A 170 10.49 -7.26 22.73
N ALA A 171 9.73 -7.95 21.87
CA ALA A 171 9.40 -9.34 22.12
C ALA A 171 10.67 -10.16 21.85
N LYS A 172 11.41 -10.50 22.91
CA LYS A 172 12.53 -11.45 22.79
C LYS A 172 11.97 -12.77 22.28
N ALA A 173 12.44 -13.20 21.11
CA ALA A 173 12.28 -14.58 20.67
C ALA A 173 12.91 -15.49 21.74
N LYS A 174 12.18 -16.53 22.14
CA LYS A 174 12.68 -17.52 23.09
C LYS A 174 13.75 -18.33 22.36
N GLU A 175 15.00 -18.17 22.79
CA GLU A 175 16.13 -18.99 22.39
C GLU A 175 15.74 -20.47 22.63
N SER A 176 15.70 -21.26 21.56
CA SER A 176 15.49 -22.70 21.66
C SER A 176 16.75 -23.31 22.24
N SER A 177 16.73 -23.62 23.52
CA SER A 177 17.69 -24.51 24.17
C SER A 177 17.57 -25.91 23.55
N LEU A 178 18.44 -26.18 22.58
CA LEU A 178 18.88 -27.51 22.19
C LEU A 178 20.27 -27.72 22.80
N GLU A 179 20.58 -28.98 23.13
CA GLU A 179 21.67 -29.50 23.99
C GLU A 179 21.21 -29.65 25.46
N GLY A 180 20.83 -30.83 25.95
CA GLY A 180 21.17 -32.20 25.55
C GLY A 180 21.67 -32.90 26.81
N ASP A 181 20.77 -33.62 27.48
CA ASP A 181 21.09 -34.48 28.63
C ASP A 181 22.18 -35.48 28.22
N ASP A 182 23.32 -35.47 28.92
CA ASP A 182 24.21 -36.62 28.95
C ASP A 182 24.35 -37.11 30.40
N ASN A 183 23.63 -38.20 30.65
CA ASN A 183 23.70 -39.02 31.85
C ASN A 183 25.04 -39.77 31.86
N GLY A 184 25.91 -39.45 32.81
CA GLY A 184 27.14 -40.20 33.07
C GLY A 184 27.31 -40.52 34.54
N VAL A 185 26.72 -41.64 34.97
CA VAL A 185 26.94 -42.30 36.25
C VAL A 185 28.35 -42.91 36.26
N ALA A 186 29.20 -42.49 37.20
CA ALA A 186 30.09 -43.31 38.07
C ALA A 186 31.14 -42.42 38.75
#